data_AF-A0AA35WIS6-F1
#
_entry.id   AF-A0AA35WIS6-F1
#
_cell.length_a   1.000
_cell.length_b   1.000
_cell.length_c   1.000
_cell.angle_alpha   90.00
_cell.angle_beta   90.00
_cell.angle_gamma   90.00
#
_symmetry.space_group_name_H-M   'P 1'
#
loop_
_entity.id
_entity.type
_entity.pdbx_description
1 polymer ?
#
loop_
_entity_poly.entity_id
_entity_poly.type
_entity_poly.pdbx_seq_one_letter_code
_entity_poly.pdbx_strand_id
1 'polypeptide(L)'
;MSTEETTADKEKEEAEPDVHFEPVVELAPVELKTNEEDETELFRMRAKLFRFDCSSQSPEWKERGVGDVKFMEHKSKDRSVRLVMRRDKTHKICANHFSEHLC
;
A
#
# COMPACT_ATOMS: atom_id res chain seq x y z
N MET A 1 55.81 7.40 -39.87
CA MET A 1 56.31 7.66 -38.51
C MET A 1 55.46 8.81 -37.99
N SER A 2 54.59 8.70 -36.99
CA SER A 2 54.49 7.73 -35.90
C SER A 2 53.02 7.52 -35.50
N THR A 3 52.80 6.34 -34.91
CA THR A 3 51.66 5.72 -34.23
C THR A 3 50.97 6.60 -33.17
N GLU A 4 49.62 6.51 -33.08
CA GLU A 4 48.76 6.03 -31.95
C GLU A 4 48.83 6.89 -30.66
N GLU A 5 47.77 7.18 -29.91
CA GLU A 5 46.68 6.33 -29.42
C GLU A 5 45.36 7.10 -29.23
N THR A 6 44.23 6.45 -29.53
CA THR A 6 42.89 6.86 -29.07
C THR A 6 42.54 5.94 -27.89
N THR A 7 42.67 6.44 -26.66
CA THR A 7 42.23 5.70 -25.46
C THR A 7 40.70 5.75 -25.38
N ALA A 8 40.06 4.70 -25.88
CA ALA A 8 38.66 4.40 -25.61
C ALA A 8 38.55 3.85 -24.18
N ASP A 9 38.09 4.70 -23.27
CA ASP A 9 37.73 4.32 -21.90
C ASP A 9 36.50 3.39 -21.98
N LYS A 10 36.75 2.09 -22.05
CA LYS A 10 35.73 1.06 -21.84
C LYS A 10 35.50 0.96 -20.35
N GLU A 11 34.55 1.74 -19.85
CA GLU A 11 33.88 1.48 -18.58
C GLU A 11 33.36 0.04 -18.62
N LYS A 12 34.07 -0.83 -17.91
CA LYS A 12 33.73 -2.23 -17.74
C LYS A 12 32.59 -2.26 -16.74
N GLU A 13 31.34 -2.21 -17.24
CA GLU A 13 30.16 -2.54 -16.42
C GLU A 13 30.43 -3.89 -15.75
N GLU A 14 30.62 -3.87 -14.43
CA GLU A 14 30.70 -5.09 -13.63
C GLU A 14 29.36 -5.79 -13.77
N ALA A 15 29.34 -6.90 -14.52
CA ALA A 15 28.16 -7.72 -14.69
C ALA A 15 27.73 -8.24 -13.31
N GLU A 16 26.61 -7.72 -12.81
CA GLU A 16 25.94 -8.25 -11.62
C GLU A 16 25.73 -9.76 -11.80
N PRO A 17 26.16 -10.60 -10.84
CA PRO A 17 25.98 -12.05 -10.96
C PRO A 17 24.47 -12.38 -10.92
N ASP A 18 23.97 -12.99 -11.98
CA ASP A 18 22.59 -13.49 -12.07
C ASP A 18 22.47 -14.80 -11.27
N VAL A 19 22.24 -14.67 -9.96
CA VAL A 19 22.14 -15.80 -9.03
C VAL A 19 20.72 -16.38 -9.05
N HIS A 20 20.60 -17.60 -9.55
CA HIS A 20 19.35 -18.36 -9.55
C HIS A 20 19.12 -19.11 -8.23
N PHE A 21 17.88 -19.09 -7.73
CA PHE A 21 17.44 -19.84 -6.55
C PHE A 21 16.25 -20.74 -6.88
N GLU A 22 16.34 -22.01 -6.49
CA GLU A 22 15.21 -22.95 -6.58
C GLU A 22 14.09 -22.53 -5.60
N PRO A 23 12.82 -22.49 -6.03
CA PRO A 23 11.70 -22.14 -5.16
C PRO A 23 11.53 -23.10 -3.98
N VAL A 24 11.42 -22.56 -2.76
CA VAL A 24 11.17 -23.37 -1.55
C VAL A 24 9.73 -23.88 -1.48
N VAL A 25 8.79 -23.15 -2.10
CA VAL A 25 7.37 -23.49 -2.09
C VAL A 25 6.71 -23.05 -3.40
N GLU A 26 5.82 -23.89 -3.91
CA GLU A 26 4.91 -23.56 -5.01
C GLU A 26 3.56 -23.12 -4.44
N LEU A 27 3.10 -21.94 -4.85
CA LEU A 27 1.80 -21.41 -4.43
C LEU A 27 0.81 -21.53 -5.58
N ALA A 28 -0.32 -22.18 -5.34
CA ALA A 28 -1.42 -22.19 -6.29
C ALA A 28 -2.01 -20.78 -6.43
N PRO A 29 -2.46 -20.37 -7.62
CA PRO A 29 -3.21 -19.14 -7.79
C PRO A 29 -4.49 -19.15 -6.95
N VAL A 30 -4.78 -18.04 -6.27
CA VAL A 30 -5.98 -17.87 -5.44
C VAL A 30 -6.75 -16.64 -5.93
N GLU A 31 -8.07 -16.74 -5.98
CA GLU A 31 -8.95 -15.61 -6.28
C GLU A 31 -8.89 -14.60 -5.12
N LEU A 32 -8.50 -13.36 -5.42
CA LEU A 32 -8.43 -12.29 -4.45
C LEU A 32 -9.74 -11.50 -4.45
N LYS A 33 -10.41 -11.47 -3.29
CA LYS A 33 -11.61 -10.66 -3.07
C LYS A 33 -11.28 -9.47 -2.20
N THR A 34 -11.78 -8.30 -2.58
CA THR A 34 -11.57 -7.06 -1.81
C THR A 34 -12.49 -6.98 -0.60
N ASN A 35 -13.64 -7.67 -0.67
CA ASN A 35 -14.76 -7.58 0.26
C ASN A 35 -15.36 -6.17 0.31
N GLU A 36 -15.34 -5.50 -0.84
CA GLU A 36 -15.89 -4.17 -1.11
C GLU A 36 -16.93 -4.23 -2.25
N GLU A 37 -17.23 -5.41 -2.80
CA GLU A 37 -18.04 -5.63 -4.00
C GLU A 37 -19.55 -5.33 -3.80
N ASP A 38 -20.04 -5.52 -2.57
CA ASP A 38 -21.43 -5.26 -2.18
C ASP A 38 -21.68 -3.81 -1.73
N GLU A 39 -20.70 -2.93 -1.93
CA GLU A 39 -20.74 -1.54 -1.48
C GLU A 39 -20.58 -0.56 -2.64
N THR A 40 -21.05 0.67 -2.44
CA THR A 40 -20.93 1.79 -3.37
C THR A 40 -19.98 2.82 -2.79
N GLU A 41 -18.96 3.21 -3.55
CA GLU A 41 -18.03 4.28 -3.18
C GLU A 41 -18.75 5.63 -3.26
N LEU A 42 -18.97 6.28 -2.11
CA LEU A 42 -19.58 7.61 -2.02
C LEU A 42 -18.54 8.73 -2.13
N PHE A 43 -17.32 8.44 -1.68
CA PHE A 43 -16.23 9.40 -1.61
C PHE A 43 -14.90 8.69 -1.68
N ARG A 44 -13.92 9.34 -2.31
CA ARG A 44 -12.52 8.91 -2.32
C ARG A 44 -11.59 10.11 -2.33
N MET A 45 -10.59 10.09 -1.47
CA MET A 45 -9.56 11.12 -1.43
C MET A 45 -8.25 10.58 -0.87
N ARG A 46 -7.15 11.09 -1.40
CA ARG A 46 -5.81 10.87 -0.88
C ARG A 46 -5.66 11.50 0.51
N ALA A 47 -5.23 10.73 1.50
CA ALA A 47 -5.04 11.21 2.87
C ALA A 47 -3.82 10.58 3.56
N LYS A 48 -3.42 11.20 4.67
CA LYS A 48 -2.50 10.64 5.67
C LYS A 48 -3.24 10.48 6.98
N LEU A 49 -3.34 9.25 7.48
CA LEU A 49 -4.02 8.90 8.72
C LEU A 49 -3.00 8.82 9.87
N PHE A 50 -3.36 9.38 11.01
CA PHE A 50 -2.61 9.27 12.25
C PHE A 50 -3.44 8.56 13.33
N ARG A 51 -2.76 7.85 14.23
CA ARG A 51 -3.32 7.30 15.47
C ARG A 51 -2.70 8.06 16.63
N PHE A 52 -3.54 8.53 17.56
CA PHE A 52 -3.08 9.10 18.82
C PHE A 52 -2.71 7.98 19.79
N ASP A 53 -1.50 8.04 20.36
CA ASP A 53 -0.98 7.06 21.30
C ASP A 53 -0.90 7.68 22.70
N CYS A 54 -1.80 7.27 23.59
CA CYS A 54 -1.87 7.75 24.98
C CYS A 54 -1.20 6.80 25.98
N SER A 55 -0.61 5.69 25.53
CA SER A 55 -0.04 4.68 26.44
C SER A 55 1.32 5.10 27.02
N SER A 56 1.99 6.09 26.42
CA SER A 56 3.24 6.67 26.90
C SER A 56 3.01 7.80 27.89
N GLN A 57 4.03 8.11 28.71
CA GLN A 57 4.02 9.28 29.59
C GLN A 57 3.89 10.61 28.82
N SER A 58 4.25 10.61 27.52
CA SER A 58 4.07 11.71 26.59
C SER A 58 3.13 11.27 25.45
N PRO A 59 1.85 11.68 25.45
CA PRO A 59 0.93 11.36 24.37
C PRO A 59 1.40 11.93 23.04
N GLU A 60 1.36 11.14 21.97
CA GLU A 60 1.89 11.53 20.66
C GLU A 60 1.05 11.01 19.48
N TRP A 61 1.13 11.71 18.35
CA TRP A 61 0.54 11.28 17.09
C TRP A 61 1.52 10.40 16.30
N LYS A 62 1.12 9.17 15.99
CA LYS A 62 1.88 8.24 15.16
C LYS A 62 1.22 8.10 13.80
N GLU A 63 2.03 8.11 12.73
CA GLU A 63 1.50 7.83 11.40
C GLU A 63 0.94 6.40 11.35
N ARG A 64 -0.30 6.27 10.90
CA ARG A 64 -0.97 4.99 10.74
C ARG A 64 -0.91 4.52 9.29
N GLY A 65 -1.00 5.41 8.32
CA GLY A 65 -0.85 5.08 6.90
C GLY A 65 -1.13 6.26 5.96
N VAL A 66 -0.61 6.15 4.74
CA VAL A 66 -0.88 7.08 3.63
C VAL A 66 -1.50 6.30 2.48
N GLY A 67 -2.58 6.83 1.91
CA GLY A 67 -3.36 6.13 0.90
C GLY A 67 -4.69 6.82 0.60
N ASP A 68 -5.55 6.15 -0.15
CA ASP A 68 -6.89 6.65 -0.43
C ASP A 68 -7.84 6.24 0.70
N VAL A 69 -8.49 7.24 1.29
CA VAL A 69 -9.63 7.05 2.19
C VAL A 69 -10.89 6.97 1.34
N LYS A 70 -11.76 6.01 1.66
CA LYS A 70 -13.04 5.80 0.99
C LYS A 70 -14.19 5.78 1.99
N PHE A 71 -15.31 6.39 1.63
CA PHE A 71 -16.59 6.12 2.28
C PHE A 71 -17.39 5.18 1.39
N MET A 72 -17.80 4.04 1.94
CA MET A 72 -18.47 2.96 1.23
C MET A 72 -19.82 2.69 1.87
N GLU A 73 -20.90 2.74 1.08
CA GLU A 73 -22.27 2.43 1.53
C GLU A 73 -22.69 1.03 1.08
N HIS A 74 -23.21 0.21 1.99
CA HIS A 74 -23.68 -1.13 1.63
C HIS A 74 -24.97 -1.08 0.80
N LYS A 75 -25.02 -1.81 -0.32
CA LYS A 75 -26.13 -1.75 -1.29
C LYS A 75 -27.47 -2.26 -0.74
N SER A 76 -27.44 -3.20 0.21
CA SER A 76 -28.64 -3.89 0.72
C SER A 76 -28.94 -3.69 2.20
N LYS A 77 -28.05 -3.04 2.96
CA LYS A 77 -28.25 -2.79 4.40
C LYS A 77 -28.56 -1.31 4.58
N ASP A 78 -29.48 -1.02 5.49
CA ASP A 78 -30.08 0.30 5.67
C ASP A 78 -29.00 1.39 5.93
N ARG A 79 -28.55 2.04 4.84
CA ARG A 79 -27.60 3.17 4.80
C ARG A 79 -26.34 2.98 5.66
N SER A 80 -25.86 1.75 5.82
CA SER A 80 -24.65 1.50 6.60
C SER A 80 -23.44 1.95 5.80
N VAL A 81 -22.82 3.04 6.25
CA VAL A 81 -21.61 3.59 5.66
C VAL A 81 -20.40 3.21 6.51
N ARG A 82 -19.29 2.84 5.87
CA ARG A 82 -18.00 2.63 6.53
C ARG A 82 -16.89 3.43 5.88
N LEU A 83 -15.90 3.78 6.68
CA LEU A 83 -14.62 4.31 6.21
C LEU A 83 -13.66 3.14 6.02
N VAL A 84 -13.13 3.00 4.80
CA VAL A 84 -12.05 2.07 4.48
C VAL A 84 -10.85 2.84 3.95
N MET A 85 -9.65 2.51 4.45
CA MET A 85 -8.41 3.09 3.96
C MET A 85 -7.33 2.02 3.87
N ARG A 86 -6.60 1.99 2.74
CA ARG A 86 -5.48 1.08 2.51
C ARG A 86 -4.20 1.88 2.26
N ARG A 87 -3.07 1.36 2.71
CA ARG A 87 -1.75 1.96 2.46
C ARG A 87 -1.30 1.75 1.03
N ASP A 88 -0.56 2.72 0.51
CA ASP A 88 0.15 2.56 -0.76
C ASP A 88 1.12 1.38 -0.75
N LYS A 89 1.34 0.82 -1.95
CA LYS A 89 2.27 -0.28 -2.28
C LYS A 89 1.90 -1.61 -1.61
N THR A 90 1.66 -1.60 -0.31
CA THR A 90 1.34 -2.79 0.49
C THR A 90 -0.14 -3.17 0.42
N HIS A 91 -1.02 -2.23 0.06
CA HIS A 91 -2.48 -2.40 0.03
C HIS A 91 -3.12 -2.87 1.37
N LYS A 92 -2.35 -2.83 2.47
CA LYS A 92 -2.81 -3.21 3.82
C LYS A 92 -3.81 -2.20 4.33
N ILE A 93 -4.90 -2.69 4.90
CA ILE A 93 -5.91 -1.86 5.58
C ILE A 93 -5.25 -1.11 6.75
N CYS A 94 -5.48 0.20 6.82
CA CYS A 94 -5.08 1.05 7.94
C CYS A 94 -6.26 1.65 8.71
N ALA A 95 -7.46 1.68 8.11
CA ALA A 95 -8.74 1.95 8.77
C ALA A 95 -9.87 1.14 8.13
N ASN A 96 -10.76 0.62 8.97
CA ASN A 96 -12.00 -0.05 8.58
C ASN A 96 -12.99 0.06 9.76
N HIS A 97 -13.85 1.06 9.73
CA HIS A 97 -14.82 1.33 10.79
C HIS A 97 -16.12 1.85 10.19
N PHE A 98 -17.26 1.44 10.76
CA PHE A 98 -18.54 2.03 10.42
C PHE A 98 -18.57 3.49 10.87
N SER A 99 -19.16 4.37 10.05
CA SER A 99 -19.55 5.68 10.53
C SER A 99 -20.78 5.45 11.41
N GLU A 100 -20.59 5.42 12.73
CA GLU A 100 -21.73 5.39 13.63
C GLU A 100 -22.51 6.69 13.49
N HIS A 101 -23.85 6.58 13.52
CA HIS A 101 -24.67 7.76 13.77
C HIS A 101 -24.22 8.33 15.12
N LEU A 102 -23.66 9.54 15.10
CA LEU A 102 -23.71 10.41 16.26
C LEU A 102 -25.19 10.73 16.49
N CYS A 103 -25.85 9.89 17.27
CA CYS A 103 -27.11 10.22 17.93
C CYS A 103 -26.85 11.36 18.92
#